data_AF-A0A7Z9F9P9-F1
#
_entry.id   AF-A0A7Z9F9P9-F1
#
_cell.length_a   1.000
_cell.length_b   1.000
_cell.length_c   1.000
_cell.angle_alpha   90.00
_cell.angle_beta   90.00
_cell.angle_gamma   90.00
#
_symmetry.space_group_name_H-M   'P 1'
#
loop_
_entity.id
_entity.type
_entity.pdbx_description
1 polymer ?
#
loop_
_entity_poly.entity_id
_entity_poly.type
_entity_poly.pdbx_seq_one_letter_code
_entity_poly.pdbx_strand_id
1 'polypeptide(L)'
;MSLIRRLESCSLERVATMKRIVLEEITGIDKQLIKCESEFNDLAQKSYTVKLDKKHGHYELTLDKIESRISRLNTQKEELLEKARVIDEVWQKKHLREAQAKIFGSNKMVVAKDSIIFFLILFVITILTIEIFGIGAPGGDAVAKVDVVGGELIRVNILSSGDGYDSVNIVVKDTNGYGALLAGQVIEGKLSGIKVITGGQNYENPILELHPYFANDKLWTFWIVDVTCCLIFLFNFFFELRLAKSKKWYWKRNWIDFVTSIPLPPVQILAASSDMGIVRMGRVLRAIRIIRGVRALRILLFLWRGMDHLSSTLDVKLLKRSLFYGVMSILIGACFFMSLERMDSGSGFLPSLWWSFTTLVTGGYADIHDPKTGFGKILTVFLVITGMVLVGVFTATLTSVLVSDDDSLKIEEIEEQTVLMVGMKDNIKSVDDRLNKLESAIQEINESIKSNGQQSDK
;
A
#
# COMPACT_ATOMS: atom_id res chain seq x y z
N MET A 1 -8.42 13.81 7.27
CA MET A 1 -6.98 13.92 6.93
C MET A 1 -6.22 14.89 7.85
N SER A 2 -6.83 15.98 8.33
CA SER A 2 -6.19 16.94 9.26
C SER A 2 -5.84 16.35 10.64
N LEU A 3 -6.69 15.48 11.20
CA LEU A 3 -6.51 14.92 12.54
C LEU A 3 -5.31 13.97 12.61
N ILE A 4 -5.10 13.11 11.61
CA ILE A 4 -3.97 12.17 11.55
C ILE A 4 -2.63 12.92 11.51
N ARG A 5 -2.49 13.91 10.62
CA ARG A 5 -1.26 14.73 10.53
C ARG A 5 -0.95 15.45 11.84
N ARG A 6 -1.98 16.00 12.50
CA ARG A 6 -1.83 16.66 13.82
C ARG A 6 -1.42 15.69 14.93
N LEU A 7 -1.88 14.44 14.88
CA LEU A 7 -1.46 13.41 15.84
C LEU A 7 -0.03 12.92 15.57
N GLU A 8 0.38 12.84 14.31
CA GLU A 8 1.74 12.41 13.95
C GLU A 8 2.82 13.38 14.45
N SER A 9 2.51 14.69 14.48
CA SER A 9 3.40 15.72 15.04
C SER A 9 3.44 15.78 16.57
N CYS A 10 2.50 15.15 17.27
CA CYS A 10 2.48 15.11 18.74
C CYS A 10 3.46 14.06 19.30
N SER A 11 4.11 14.32 20.43
CA SER A 11 4.98 13.32 21.10
C SER A 11 4.24 12.03 21.46
N LEU A 12 4.95 10.90 21.56
CA LEU A 12 4.33 9.60 21.89
C LEU A 12 3.56 9.65 23.22
N GLU A 13 4.09 10.36 24.21
CA GLU A 13 3.45 10.56 25.52
C GLU A 13 2.13 11.36 25.41
N ARG A 14 2.10 12.41 24.57
CA ARG A 14 0.87 13.17 24.33
C ARG A 14 -0.19 12.30 23.67
N VAL A 15 0.18 11.50 22.67
CA VAL A 15 -0.75 10.57 22.00
C VAL A 15 -1.24 9.50 22.98
N ALA A 16 -0.37 8.99 23.85
CA ALA A 16 -0.76 8.02 24.89
C ALA A 16 -1.76 8.63 25.88
N THR A 17 -1.55 9.89 26.28
CA THR A 17 -2.44 10.62 27.19
C THR A 17 -3.80 10.87 26.54
N MET A 18 -3.82 11.32 25.29
CA MET A 18 -5.05 11.49 24.50
C MET A 18 -5.83 10.19 24.39
N LYS A 19 -5.15 9.07 24.10
CA LYS A 19 -5.77 7.74 24.04
C LYS A 19 -6.45 7.39 25.36
N ARG A 20 -5.79 7.64 26.49
CA ARG A 20 -6.34 7.36 27.82
C ARG A 20 -7.60 8.20 28.09
N ILE A 21 -7.55 9.51 27.83
CA ILE A 21 -8.69 10.41 28.04
C ILE A 21 -9.89 10.00 27.19
N VAL A 22 -9.67 9.68 25.90
CA VAL A 22 -10.76 9.24 25.03
C VAL A 22 -11.37 7.93 25.51
N LEU A 23 -10.55 6.97 25.99
CA LEU A 23 -11.06 5.73 26.56
C LEU A 23 -11.85 5.97 27.85
N GLU A 24 -11.39 6.87 28.72
CA GLU A 24 -12.11 7.27 29.93
C GLU A 24 -13.48 7.88 29.60
N GLU A 25 -13.56 8.79 28.63
CA GLU A 25 -14.82 9.37 28.15
C GLU A 25 -15.78 8.32 27.57
N ILE A 26 -15.27 7.38 26.76
CA ILE A 26 -16.07 6.26 26.24
C ILE A 26 -16.67 5.45 27.41
N THR A 27 -15.87 5.12 28.42
CA THR A 27 -16.39 4.41 29.61
C THR A 27 -17.40 5.23 30.41
N GLY A 28 -17.27 6.57 30.40
CA GLY A 28 -18.24 7.48 31.00
C GLY A 28 -19.58 7.45 30.26
N ILE A 29 -19.57 7.50 28.94
CA ILE A 29 -20.77 7.39 28.09
C ILE A 29 -21.42 6.01 28.25
N ASP A 30 -20.65 4.93 28.31
CA ASP A 30 -21.19 3.58 28.53
C ASP A 30 -21.97 3.48 29.85
N LYS A 31 -21.46 4.08 30.93
CA LYS A 31 -22.18 4.14 32.20
C LYS A 31 -23.49 4.93 32.08
N GLN A 32 -23.50 6.02 31.32
CA GLN A 32 -24.71 6.81 31.09
C GLN A 32 -25.74 6.06 30.24
N LEU A 33 -25.29 5.34 29.21
CA LEU A 33 -26.15 4.48 28.38
C LEU A 33 -26.82 3.40 29.22
N ILE A 34 -26.07 2.66 30.03
CA ILE A 34 -26.62 1.63 30.92
C ILE A 34 -27.67 2.23 31.86
N LYS A 35 -27.40 3.41 32.42
CA LYS A 35 -28.36 4.12 33.27
C LYS A 35 -29.63 4.48 32.50
N CYS A 36 -29.52 5.11 31.34
CA CYS A 36 -30.67 5.49 30.52
C CYS A 36 -31.47 4.29 30.01
N GLU A 37 -30.82 3.20 29.61
CA GLU A 37 -31.49 1.95 29.22
C GLU A 37 -32.23 1.32 30.40
N SER A 38 -31.66 1.36 31.60
CA SER A 38 -32.34 0.89 32.81
C SER A 38 -33.57 1.74 33.13
N GLU A 39 -33.46 3.08 33.02
CA GLU A 39 -34.58 4.01 33.22
C GLU A 39 -35.66 3.82 32.15
N PHE A 40 -35.28 3.58 30.90
CA PHE A 40 -36.19 3.26 29.80
C PHE A 40 -36.97 1.97 30.09
N ASN A 41 -36.28 0.89 30.48
CA ASN A 41 -36.91 -0.39 30.77
C ASN A 41 -37.87 -0.33 31.97
N ASP A 42 -37.51 0.39 33.04
CA ASP A 42 -38.38 0.59 34.21
C ASP A 42 -39.63 1.41 33.86
N LEU A 43 -39.49 2.41 32.99
CA LEU A 43 -40.60 3.24 32.54
C LEU A 43 -41.50 2.50 31.53
N ALA A 44 -40.94 1.70 30.63
CA ALA A 44 -41.69 0.91 29.65
C ALA A 44 -42.70 -0.07 30.28
N GLN A 45 -42.45 -0.50 31.53
CA GLN A 45 -43.36 -1.39 32.27
C GLN A 45 -44.50 -0.64 32.99
N LYS A 46 -44.46 0.69 33.09
CA LYS A 46 -45.39 1.49 33.90
C LYS A 46 -46.41 2.22 33.02
N SER A 47 -47.70 2.12 33.37
CA SER A 47 -48.83 2.62 32.56
C SER A 47 -48.94 4.16 32.43
N TYR A 48 -48.13 4.95 33.14
CA TYR A 48 -48.18 6.43 33.13
C TYR A 48 -47.19 7.10 32.15
N THR A 49 -46.50 6.31 31.32
CA THR A 49 -45.52 6.78 30.32
C THR A 49 -46.13 7.54 29.14
N VAL A 50 -47.46 7.56 29.04
CA VAL A 50 -48.23 8.33 28.05
C VAL A 50 -48.30 9.84 28.37
N LYS A 51 -47.58 10.32 29.40
CA LYS A 51 -47.52 11.75 29.73
C LYS A 51 -46.81 12.54 28.62
N LEU A 52 -47.60 13.39 27.95
CA LEU A 52 -47.16 14.33 26.94
C LEU A 52 -46.50 15.55 27.62
N ASP A 53 -45.22 15.76 27.38
CA ASP A 53 -44.48 16.95 27.81
C ASP A 53 -44.41 17.93 26.63
N LYS A 54 -44.68 19.23 26.86
CA LYS A 54 -44.78 20.22 25.78
C LYS A 54 -43.46 20.98 25.66
N LYS A 55 -42.75 20.81 24.54
CA LYS A 55 -41.49 21.50 24.27
C LYS A 55 -41.51 22.12 22.87
N HIS A 56 -41.23 23.42 22.77
CA HIS A 56 -41.12 24.15 21.49
C HIS A 56 -42.32 23.99 20.54
N GLY A 57 -43.54 23.82 21.08
CA GLY A 57 -44.77 23.71 20.29
C GLY A 57 -45.19 22.28 19.93
N HIS A 58 -44.38 21.25 20.23
CA HIS A 58 -44.70 19.84 19.99
C HIS A 58 -44.87 19.08 21.32
N TYR A 59 -45.68 18.01 21.30
CA TYR A 59 -45.87 17.10 22.42
C TYR A 59 -45.00 15.86 22.20
N GLU A 60 -44.14 15.53 23.16
CA GLU A 60 -43.32 14.31 23.14
C GLU A 60 -43.62 13.45 24.38
N LEU A 61 -43.57 12.13 24.22
CA LEU A 61 -43.70 11.22 25.34
C LEU A 61 -42.43 11.28 26.20
N THR A 62 -42.58 10.98 27.50
CA THR A 62 -41.41 10.88 28.38
C THR A 62 -40.47 9.75 27.95
N LEU A 63 -41.02 8.73 27.27
CA LEU A 63 -40.27 7.63 26.67
C LEU A 63 -39.41 8.10 25.48
N ASP A 64 -39.99 8.88 24.55
CA ASP A 64 -39.30 9.43 23.38
C ASP A 64 -38.10 10.31 23.79
N LYS A 65 -38.21 11.01 24.91
CA LYS A 65 -37.13 11.81 25.49
C LYS A 65 -35.94 10.98 25.97
N ILE A 66 -36.18 9.79 26.51
CA ILE A 66 -35.12 8.87 26.94
C ILE A 66 -34.53 8.17 25.72
N GLU A 67 -35.36 7.76 24.78
CA GLU A 67 -34.91 7.14 23.52
C GLU A 67 -34.01 8.08 22.70
N SER A 68 -34.41 9.34 22.54
CA SER A 68 -33.57 10.36 21.88
C SER A 68 -32.25 10.60 22.62
N ARG A 69 -32.23 10.52 23.96
CA ARG A 69 -31.00 10.61 24.75
C ARG A 69 -30.09 9.40 24.55
N ILE A 70 -30.64 8.19 24.54
CA ILE A 70 -29.91 6.95 24.25
C ILE A 70 -29.29 7.03 22.85
N SER A 71 -30.08 7.43 21.85
CA SER A 71 -29.61 7.62 20.48
C SER A 71 -28.44 8.63 20.41
N ARG A 72 -28.55 9.78 21.07
CA ARG A 72 -27.48 10.78 21.11
C ARG A 72 -26.20 10.26 21.76
N LEU A 73 -26.31 9.53 22.87
CA LEU A 73 -25.16 8.94 23.56
C LEU A 73 -24.49 7.86 22.70
N ASN A 74 -25.26 7.03 21.99
CA ASN A 74 -24.73 6.05 21.04
C ASN A 74 -23.95 6.72 19.90
N THR A 75 -24.49 7.77 19.29
CA THR A 75 -23.77 8.52 18.24
C THR A 75 -22.47 9.13 18.77
N GLN A 76 -22.49 9.71 19.97
CA GLN A 76 -21.28 10.25 20.60
C GLN A 76 -20.24 9.15 20.88
N LYS A 77 -20.68 7.98 21.35
CA LYS A 77 -19.82 6.82 21.59
C LYS A 77 -19.17 6.35 20.29
N GLU A 78 -19.92 6.24 19.20
CA GLU A 78 -19.38 5.83 17.89
C GLU A 78 -18.32 6.80 17.38
N GLU A 79 -18.57 8.11 17.49
CA GLU A 79 -17.60 9.15 17.11
C GLU A 79 -16.31 9.05 17.94
N LEU A 80 -16.43 8.84 19.26
CA LEU A 80 -15.28 8.67 20.14
C LEU A 80 -14.53 7.35 19.86
N LEU A 81 -15.24 6.26 19.56
CA LEU A 81 -14.63 4.98 19.19
C LEU A 81 -13.83 5.11 17.89
N GLU A 82 -14.34 5.85 16.91
CA GLU A 82 -13.60 6.14 15.68
C GLU A 82 -12.32 6.94 15.98
N LYS A 83 -12.42 8.01 16.78
CA LYS A 83 -11.25 8.79 17.22
C LYS A 83 -10.24 7.93 17.98
N ALA A 84 -10.72 7.06 18.87
CA ALA A 84 -9.87 6.14 19.65
C ALA A 84 -9.10 5.17 18.74
N ARG A 85 -9.74 4.63 17.69
CA ARG A 85 -9.07 3.77 16.70
C ARG A 85 -7.96 4.51 15.96
N VAL A 86 -8.22 5.74 15.51
CA VAL A 86 -7.23 6.57 14.81
C VAL A 86 -6.04 6.88 15.73
N ILE A 87 -6.30 7.26 16.98
CA ILE A 87 -5.25 7.52 17.97
C ILE A 87 -4.44 6.26 18.27
N ASP A 88 -5.08 5.11 18.45
CA ASP A 88 -4.38 3.84 18.66
C ASP A 88 -3.52 3.46 17.46
N GLU A 89 -4.00 3.67 16.23
CA GLU A 89 -3.21 3.41 15.02
C GLU A 89 -1.95 4.28 14.96
N VAL A 90 -2.07 5.57 15.24
CA VAL A 90 -0.91 6.50 15.28
C VAL A 90 0.06 6.12 16.40
N TRP A 91 -0.47 5.81 17.58
CA TRP A 91 0.33 5.42 18.73
C TRP A 91 1.14 4.15 18.48
N GLN A 92 0.52 3.10 17.92
CA GLN A 92 1.21 1.83 17.61
C GLN A 92 2.33 2.03 16.60
N LYS A 93 2.11 2.81 15.53
CA LYS A 93 3.15 3.13 14.54
C LYS A 93 4.32 3.87 15.16
N LYS A 94 4.04 4.88 15.98
CA LYS A 94 5.06 5.72 16.60
C LYS A 94 5.88 4.93 17.62
N HIS A 95 5.21 4.13 18.44
CA HIS A 95 5.88 3.21 19.37
C HIS A 95 6.80 2.22 18.63
N LEU A 96 6.34 1.64 17.51
CA LEU A 96 7.16 0.71 16.72
C LEU A 96 8.40 1.42 16.16
N ARG A 97 8.25 2.62 15.58
CA ARG A 97 9.39 3.41 15.08
C ARG A 97 10.39 3.77 16.18
N GLU A 98 9.91 4.21 17.35
CA GLU A 98 10.80 4.51 18.47
C GLU A 98 11.51 3.26 19.01
N ALA A 99 10.82 2.11 19.04
CA ALA A 99 11.43 0.84 19.45
C ALA A 99 12.51 0.38 18.46
N GLN A 100 12.29 0.57 17.15
CA GLN A 100 13.31 0.34 16.13
C GLN A 100 14.48 1.32 16.27
N ALA A 101 14.20 2.61 16.47
CA ALA A 101 15.22 3.64 16.62
C ALA A 101 16.12 3.41 17.83
N LYS A 102 15.58 2.85 18.93
CA LYS A 102 16.38 2.43 20.09
C LYS A 102 17.37 1.30 19.77
N ILE A 103 17.02 0.41 18.85
CA ILE A 103 17.91 -0.71 18.44
C ILE A 103 18.93 -0.24 17.41
N PHE A 104 18.48 0.50 16.40
CA PHE A 104 19.34 1.00 15.32
C PHE A 104 20.10 2.29 15.70
N GLY A 105 19.87 2.84 16.89
CA GLY A 105 20.53 4.05 17.40
C GLY A 105 19.98 5.37 16.85
N SER A 106 19.37 5.40 15.66
CA SER A 106 18.82 6.62 15.06
C SER A 106 17.59 6.36 14.19
N ASN A 107 16.67 7.34 14.15
CA ASN A 107 15.56 7.37 13.20
C ASN A 107 16.04 7.32 11.74
N LYS A 108 17.20 7.92 11.43
CA LYS A 108 17.78 7.89 10.07
C LYS A 108 18.13 6.45 9.65
N MET A 109 18.63 5.62 10.57
CA MET A 109 18.93 4.22 10.27
C MET A 109 17.67 3.37 10.09
N VAL A 110 16.57 3.70 10.77
CA VAL A 110 15.27 3.04 10.53
C VAL A 110 14.78 3.34 9.12
N VAL A 111 14.87 4.61 8.70
CA VAL A 111 14.52 5.02 7.34
C VAL A 111 15.42 4.32 6.31
N ALA A 112 16.74 4.25 6.55
CA ALA A 112 17.66 3.56 5.67
C ALA A 112 17.35 2.06 5.54
N LYS A 113 17.01 1.38 6.64
CA LYS A 113 16.53 -0.02 6.62
C LYS A 113 15.29 -0.15 5.73
N ASP A 114 14.30 0.72 5.92
CA ASP A 114 13.05 0.68 5.14
C ASP A 114 13.30 0.95 3.65
N SER A 115 14.24 1.86 3.31
CA SER A 115 14.69 2.09 1.94
C SER A 115 15.38 0.87 1.34
N ILE A 116 16.27 0.19 2.07
CA ILE A 116 16.93 -1.04 1.60
C ILE A 116 15.88 -2.10 1.29
N ILE A 117 14.90 -2.30 2.19
CA ILE A 117 13.81 -3.25 1.98
C ILE A 117 13.00 -2.89 0.73
N PHE A 118 12.71 -1.60 0.52
CA PHE A 118 12.02 -1.13 -0.68
C PHE A 118 12.78 -1.47 -1.98
N PHE A 119 14.09 -1.20 -2.04
CA PHE A 119 14.90 -1.56 -3.21
C PHE A 119 14.98 -3.06 -3.43
N LEU A 120 15.03 -3.84 -2.35
CA LEU A 120 15.05 -5.29 -2.41
C LEU A 120 13.70 -5.84 -2.94
N ILE A 121 12.57 -5.19 -2.59
CA ILE A 121 11.25 -5.51 -3.17
C ILE A 121 11.25 -5.23 -4.67
N LEU A 122 11.76 -4.07 -5.09
CA LEU A 122 11.84 -3.72 -6.51
C LEU A 122 12.68 -4.74 -7.28
N PHE A 123 13.83 -5.13 -6.74
CA PHE A 123 14.71 -6.14 -7.31
C PHE A 123 14.02 -7.50 -7.48
N VAL A 124 13.28 -7.96 -6.46
CA VAL A 124 12.50 -9.21 -6.53
C VAL A 124 11.41 -9.11 -7.59
N ILE A 125 10.69 -7.99 -7.67
CA ILE A 125 9.68 -7.77 -8.72
C ILE A 125 10.34 -7.89 -10.10
N THR A 126 11.50 -7.26 -10.30
CA THR A 126 12.24 -7.32 -11.58
C THR A 126 12.66 -8.75 -11.93
N ILE A 127 13.19 -9.51 -10.98
CA ILE A 127 13.53 -10.93 -11.23
C ILE A 127 12.29 -11.73 -11.58
N LEU A 128 11.19 -11.55 -10.83
CA LEU A 128 9.94 -12.26 -11.10
C LEU A 128 9.36 -11.90 -12.47
N THR A 129 9.44 -10.65 -12.90
CA THR A 129 8.96 -10.26 -14.24
C THR A 129 9.84 -10.84 -15.34
N ILE A 130 11.17 -10.81 -15.19
CA ILE A 130 12.10 -11.45 -16.12
C ILE A 130 11.81 -12.95 -16.23
N GLU A 131 11.64 -13.64 -15.10
CA GLU A 131 11.32 -15.08 -15.06
C GLU A 131 9.96 -15.38 -15.70
N ILE A 132 8.91 -14.61 -15.41
CA ILE A 132 7.56 -14.90 -15.87
C ILE A 132 7.40 -14.65 -17.38
N PHE A 133 7.99 -13.57 -17.87
CA PHE A 133 7.86 -13.17 -19.28
C PHE A 133 9.01 -13.67 -20.16
N GLY A 134 10.05 -14.30 -19.59
CA GLY A 134 11.20 -14.79 -20.36
C GLY A 134 12.01 -13.65 -20.99
N ILE A 135 12.00 -12.46 -20.40
CA ILE A 135 12.62 -11.27 -20.98
C ILE A 135 14.14 -11.48 -21.01
N GLY A 136 14.73 -11.50 -22.21
CA GLY A 136 16.16 -11.74 -22.40
C GLY A 136 16.55 -13.23 -22.41
N ALA A 137 15.59 -14.15 -22.51
CA ALA A 137 15.88 -15.54 -22.82
C ALA A 137 16.43 -15.65 -24.26
N PRO A 138 17.48 -16.46 -24.49
CA PRO A 138 18.07 -16.60 -25.82
C PRO A 138 17.17 -17.46 -26.72
N GLY A 139 17.12 -17.09 -27.99
CA GLY A 139 16.46 -17.85 -29.06
C GLY A 139 15.38 -17.09 -29.82
N GLY A 140 15.21 -17.44 -31.10
CA GLY A 140 14.25 -16.80 -32.01
C GLY A 140 13.96 -17.61 -33.28
N ASP A 141 12.95 -17.19 -34.03
CA ASP A 141 12.59 -17.66 -35.38
C ASP A 141 12.12 -19.12 -35.52
N ALA A 142 11.81 -19.81 -34.41
CA ALA A 142 11.13 -21.10 -34.49
C ALA A 142 9.66 -20.92 -34.90
N VAL A 143 9.20 -21.77 -35.82
CA VAL A 143 7.82 -21.81 -36.29
C VAL A 143 7.35 -23.26 -36.26
N ALA A 144 6.21 -23.52 -35.64
CA ALA A 144 5.61 -24.84 -35.60
C ALA A 144 4.11 -24.77 -35.87
N LYS A 145 3.57 -25.83 -36.48
CA LYS A 145 2.16 -25.99 -36.80
C LYS A 145 1.60 -27.23 -36.11
N VAL A 146 0.35 -27.17 -35.66
CA VAL A 146 -0.31 -28.31 -35.02
C VAL A 146 -1.29 -28.96 -35.98
N ASP A 147 -1.36 -30.28 -35.92
CA ASP A 147 -2.41 -31.08 -36.52
C ASP A 147 -3.44 -31.43 -35.43
N VAL A 148 -4.68 -30.98 -35.67
CA VAL A 148 -5.84 -31.21 -34.78
C VAL A 148 -6.75 -32.26 -35.40
N VAL A 149 -7.19 -33.23 -34.60
CA VAL A 149 -8.19 -34.21 -35.00
C VAL A 149 -9.24 -34.32 -33.90
N GLY A 150 -10.51 -34.12 -34.24
CA GLY A 150 -11.62 -34.27 -33.30
C GLY A 150 -11.60 -33.28 -32.12
N GLY A 151 -10.93 -32.14 -32.25
CA GLY A 151 -10.82 -31.13 -31.19
C GLY A 151 -9.61 -31.31 -30.25
N GLU A 152 -8.77 -32.33 -30.48
CA GLU A 152 -7.55 -32.58 -29.70
C GLU A 152 -6.28 -32.40 -30.56
N LEU A 153 -5.22 -31.85 -29.96
CA LEU A 153 -3.92 -31.68 -30.61
C LEU A 153 -3.17 -33.01 -30.56
N ILE A 154 -2.90 -33.62 -31.72
CA ILE A 154 -2.27 -34.95 -31.78
C ILE A 154 -0.77 -34.85 -32.09
N ARG A 155 -0.41 -33.95 -33.00
CA ARG A 155 0.97 -33.85 -33.50
C ARG A 155 1.35 -32.42 -33.78
N VAL A 156 2.58 -32.06 -33.48
CA VAL A 156 3.16 -30.76 -33.80
C VAL A 156 4.30 -30.96 -34.79
N ASN A 157 4.21 -30.30 -35.95
CA ASN A 157 5.24 -30.30 -36.98
C ASN A 157 6.03 -29.00 -36.89
N ILE A 158 7.34 -29.11 -36.72
CA ILE A 158 8.25 -27.95 -36.70
C ILE A 158 8.53 -27.57 -38.16
N LEU A 159 8.20 -26.33 -38.53
CA LEU A 159 8.45 -25.77 -39.87
C LEU A 159 9.82 -25.08 -39.94
N SER A 160 10.21 -24.40 -38.85
CA SER A 160 11.53 -23.81 -38.64
C SER A 160 11.95 -24.10 -37.21
N SER A 161 13.16 -24.65 -37.03
CA SER A 161 13.71 -24.96 -35.71
C SER A 161 14.21 -23.74 -34.95
N GLY A 162 14.39 -22.61 -35.65
CA GLY A 162 15.08 -21.43 -35.13
C GLY A 162 16.50 -21.74 -34.63
N ASP A 163 17.09 -20.82 -33.88
CA ASP A 163 18.44 -21.00 -33.31
C ASP A 163 18.60 -20.25 -31.97
N GLY A 164 19.59 -20.66 -31.18
CA GLY A 164 19.98 -20.03 -29.92
C GLY A 164 19.04 -20.27 -28.74
N TYR A 165 18.16 -21.26 -28.78
CA TYR A 165 17.24 -21.56 -27.68
C TYR A 165 17.94 -22.29 -26.52
N ASP A 166 17.69 -21.84 -25.29
CA ASP A 166 17.99 -22.62 -24.07
C ASP A 166 16.83 -23.56 -23.73
N SER A 167 15.61 -23.03 -23.78
CA SER A 167 14.37 -23.78 -23.68
C SER A 167 13.26 -23.01 -24.38
N VAL A 168 12.15 -23.68 -24.69
CA VAL A 168 11.01 -23.06 -25.38
C VAL A 168 9.74 -23.30 -24.59
N ASN A 169 9.05 -22.22 -24.24
CA ASN A 169 7.71 -22.28 -23.69
C ASN A 169 6.70 -22.20 -24.84
N ILE A 170 5.81 -23.20 -24.90
CA ILE A 170 4.89 -23.35 -26.02
C ILE A 170 3.48 -23.03 -25.54
N VAL A 171 2.86 -22.01 -26.14
CA VAL A 171 1.51 -21.58 -25.82
C VAL A 171 0.60 -21.90 -27.00
N VAL A 172 -0.45 -22.67 -26.75
CA VAL A 172 -1.51 -22.91 -27.73
C VAL A 172 -2.62 -21.90 -27.49
N LYS A 173 -2.89 -21.05 -28.48
CA LYS A 173 -4.02 -20.10 -28.46
C LYS A 173 -5.11 -20.57 -29.39
N ASP A 174 -6.33 -20.61 -28.89
CA ASP A 174 -7.54 -20.86 -29.68
C ASP A 174 -8.74 -20.20 -28.98
N THR A 175 -9.79 -19.87 -29.73
CA THR A 175 -10.98 -19.17 -29.21
C THR A 175 -11.78 -20.02 -28.23
N ASN A 176 -11.91 -21.32 -28.51
CA ASN A 176 -12.70 -22.26 -27.71
C ASN A 176 -11.86 -23.37 -27.05
N GLY A 177 -10.61 -23.56 -27.53
CA GLY A 177 -9.76 -24.65 -27.10
C GLY A 177 -9.01 -24.38 -25.79
N TYR A 178 -8.92 -25.39 -24.93
CA TYR A 178 -8.21 -25.28 -23.65
C TYR A 178 -7.54 -26.58 -23.21
N GLY A 179 -6.52 -26.45 -22.35
CA GLY A 179 -5.94 -27.58 -21.63
C GLY A 179 -4.81 -28.32 -22.35
N ALA A 180 -4.31 -27.78 -23.46
CA ALA A 180 -3.11 -28.29 -24.10
C ALA A 180 -1.85 -27.99 -23.31
N LEU A 181 -0.93 -28.96 -23.24
CA LEU A 181 0.43 -28.80 -22.72
C LEU A 181 1.38 -29.49 -23.69
N LEU A 182 2.38 -28.73 -24.11
CA LEU A 182 3.40 -29.13 -25.06
C LEU A 182 4.75 -28.89 -24.39
N ALA A 183 5.70 -29.80 -24.61
CA ALA A 183 7.08 -29.64 -24.16
C ALA A 183 8.01 -29.61 -25.37
N GLY A 184 8.73 -28.50 -25.54
CA GLY A 184 9.78 -28.38 -26.55
C GLY A 184 11.05 -29.10 -26.09
N GLN A 185 11.65 -29.88 -26.99
CA GLN A 185 12.96 -30.46 -26.85
C GLN A 185 13.94 -29.64 -27.68
N VAL A 186 14.93 -29.06 -27.02
CA VAL A 186 15.98 -28.27 -27.64
C VAL A 186 17.28 -29.05 -27.61
N ILE A 187 17.96 -29.16 -28.75
CA ILE A 187 19.25 -29.84 -28.90
C ILE A 187 20.18 -28.87 -29.61
N GLU A 188 21.36 -28.61 -29.03
CA GLU A 188 22.37 -27.69 -29.59
C GLU A 188 21.82 -26.31 -29.98
N GLY A 189 20.91 -25.75 -29.17
CA GLY A 189 20.31 -24.44 -29.43
C GLY A 189 19.13 -24.43 -30.41
N LYS A 190 18.77 -25.58 -31.00
CA LYS A 190 17.70 -25.68 -32.00
C LYS A 190 16.51 -26.49 -31.49
N LEU A 191 15.30 -26.06 -31.84
CA LEU A 191 14.08 -26.80 -31.52
C LEU A 191 14.04 -28.09 -32.37
N SER A 192 14.29 -29.23 -31.72
CA SER A 192 14.40 -30.54 -32.37
C SER A 192 13.10 -31.34 -32.31
N GLY A 193 12.23 -31.09 -31.33
CA GLY A 193 10.98 -31.82 -31.18
C GLY A 193 10.00 -31.10 -30.26
N ILE A 194 8.70 -31.34 -30.45
CA ILE A 194 7.65 -30.87 -29.54
C ILE A 194 6.82 -32.08 -29.14
N LYS A 195 6.90 -32.45 -27.86
CA LYS A 195 6.12 -33.55 -27.28
C LYS A 195 4.78 -33.01 -26.78
N VAL A 196 3.68 -33.61 -27.25
CA VAL A 196 2.35 -33.34 -26.70
C VAL A 196 2.19 -34.10 -25.40
N ILE A 197 2.04 -33.38 -24.28
CA ILE A 197 1.79 -33.97 -22.95
C ILE A 197 0.28 -34.14 -22.75
N THR A 198 -0.52 -33.15 -23.16
CA THR A 198 -1.98 -33.26 -23.27
C THR A 198 -2.43 -32.49 -24.50
N GLY A 199 -3.26 -33.13 -25.32
CA GLY A 199 -3.83 -32.53 -26.54
C GLY A 199 -4.94 -31.51 -26.27
N GLY A 200 -5.38 -31.40 -25.00
CA GLY A 200 -6.50 -30.57 -24.58
C GLY A 200 -7.78 -30.86 -25.35
N GLN A 201 -8.77 -29.96 -25.29
CA GLN A 201 -10.10 -30.19 -25.89
C GLN A 201 -10.63 -28.92 -26.58
N ASN A 202 -11.53 -29.14 -27.55
CA ASN A 202 -12.25 -28.11 -28.30
C ASN A 202 -11.34 -27.17 -29.12
N TYR A 203 -10.22 -27.67 -29.62
CA TYR A 203 -9.39 -26.92 -30.54
C TYR A 203 -9.97 -26.99 -31.97
N GLU A 204 -10.16 -25.85 -32.63
CA GLU A 204 -10.62 -25.75 -34.02
C GLU A 204 -9.48 -25.25 -34.92
N ASN A 205 -8.92 -24.08 -34.62
CA ASN A 205 -7.82 -23.48 -35.38
C ASN A 205 -6.73 -22.94 -34.42
N PRO A 206 -5.99 -23.83 -33.73
CA PRO A 206 -4.99 -23.41 -32.76
C PRO A 206 -3.78 -22.76 -33.42
N ILE A 207 -3.37 -21.62 -32.87
CA ILE A 207 -2.12 -20.94 -33.18
C ILE A 207 -1.10 -21.29 -32.10
N LEU A 208 0.08 -21.75 -32.52
CA LEU A 208 1.21 -21.95 -31.63
C LEU A 208 2.05 -20.69 -31.53
N GLU A 209 2.28 -20.24 -30.31
CA GLU A 209 3.30 -19.26 -30.01
C GLU A 209 4.45 -19.91 -29.26
N LEU A 210 5.63 -19.84 -29.85
CA LEU A 210 6.89 -20.34 -29.29
C LEU A 210 7.63 -19.15 -28.67
N HIS A 211 7.70 -19.13 -27.35
CA HIS A 211 8.40 -18.08 -26.61
C HIS A 211 9.73 -18.63 -26.09
N PRO A 212 10.87 -17.96 -26.37
CA PRO A 212 12.15 -18.35 -25.78
C PRO A 212 12.06 -18.29 -24.26
N TYR A 213 12.69 -19.24 -23.58
CA TYR A 213 12.63 -19.35 -22.14
C TYR A 213 13.95 -19.84 -21.55
N PHE A 214 14.19 -19.50 -20.28
CA PHE A 214 15.43 -19.83 -19.59
C PHE A 214 15.54 -21.33 -19.26
N ALA A 215 16.74 -21.89 -19.40
CA ALA A 215 17.03 -23.24 -18.94
C ALA A 215 16.78 -23.42 -17.44
N ASN A 216 16.53 -24.68 -17.02
CA ASN A 216 16.26 -25.02 -15.62
C ASN A 216 17.35 -24.50 -14.65
N ASP A 217 18.62 -24.54 -15.03
CA ASP A 217 19.74 -24.07 -14.18
C ASP A 217 19.66 -22.56 -13.88
N LYS A 218 19.26 -21.77 -14.88
CA LYS A 218 19.03 -20.32 -14.72
C LYS A 218 17.79 -20.06 -13.84
N LEU A 219 16.73 -20.84 -14.02
CA LEU A 219 15.52 -20.76 -13.18
C LEU A 219 15.81 -21.09 -11.71
N TRP A 220 16.66 -22.08 -11.43
CA TRP A 220 17.13 -22.37 -10.08
C TRP A 220 17.92 -21.21 -9.47
N THR A 221 18.74 -20.54 -10.28
CA THR A 221 19.50 -19.36 -9.83
C THR A 221 18.54 -18.23 -9.43
N PHE A 222 17.55 -17.90 -10.27
CA PHE A 222 16.54 -16.90 -9.94
C PHE A 222 15.74 -17.27 -8.68
N TRP A 223 15.39 -18.55 -8.54
CA TRP A 223 14.68 -19.03 -7.36
C TRP A 223 15.50 -18.92 -6.07
N ILE A 224 16.79 -19.27 -6.10
CA ILE A 224 17.68 -19.14 -4.94
C ILE A 224 17.80 -17.67 -4.50
N VAL A 225 17.91 -16.76 -5.48
CA VAL A 225 17.93 -15.32 -5.20
C VAL A 225 16.61 -14.84 -4.58
N ASP A 226 15.46 -15.21 -5.16
CA ASP A 226 14.13 -14.88 -4.61
C ASP A 226 13.94 -15.44 -3.19
N VAL A 227 14.35 -16.69 -2.94
CA VAL A 227 14.31 -17.32 -1.60
C VAL A 227 15.16 -16.55 -0.61
N THR A 228 16.37 -16.15 -1.00
CA THR A 228 17.28 -15.38 -0.14
C THR A 228 16.66 -14.03 0.23
N CYS A 229 16.10 -13.33 -0.75
CA CYS A 229 15.36 -12.08 -0.53
C CYS A 229 14.14 -12.27 0.39
N CYS A 230 13.37 -13.34 0.17
CA CYS A 230 12.22 -13.70 0.99
C CYS A 230 12.59 -13.97 2.45
N LEU A 231 13.73 -14.63 2.70
CA LEU A 231 14.24 -14.85 4.05
C LEU A 231 14.57 -13.53 4.76
N ILE A 232 15.17 -12.57 4.05
CA ILE A 232 15.43 -11.22 4.59
C ILE A 232 14.11 -10.53 4.97
N PHE A 233 13.09 -10.59 4.10
CA PHE A 233 11.78 -10.02 4.38
C PHE A 233 11.06 -10.69 5.55
N LEU A 234 11.15 -12.02 5.64
CA LEU A 234 10.56 -12.80 6.71
C LEU A 234 11.24 -12.46 8.05
N PHE A 235 12.55 -12.32 8.06
CA PHE A 235 13.31 -11.88 9.23
C PHE A 235 12.88 -10.48 9.66
N ASN A 236 12.77 -9.52 8.73
CA ASN A 236 12.29 -8.17 9.04
C ASN A 236 10.87 -8.20 9.63
N PHE A 237 9.96 -8.99 9.04
CA PHE A 237 8.60 -9.13 9.54
C PHE A 237 8.55 -9.65 10.98
N PHE A 238 9.32 -10.70 11.30
CA PHE A 238 9.38 -11.22 12.67
C PHE A 238 10.08 -10.27 13.63
N PHE A 239 11.10 -9.55 13.18
CA PHE A 239 11.78 -8.52 13.96
C PHE A 239 10.80 -7.41 14.39
N GLU A 240 10.04 -6.87 13.44
CA GLU A 240 9.04 -5.83 13.72
C GLU A 240 7.85 -6.35 14.53
N LEU A 241 7.38 -7.58 14.27
CA LEU A 241 6.33 -8.22 15.06
C LEU A 241 6.72 -8.40 16.53
N ARG A 242 8.00 -8.62 16.83
CA ARG A 242 8.52 -8.72 18.21
C ARG A 242 8.56 -7.36 18.91
N LEU A 243 8.85 -6.29 18.17
CA LEU A 243 8.91 -4.91 18.69
C LEU A 243 7.53 -4.26 18.86
N ALA A 244 6.54 -4.69 18.06
CA ALA A 244 5.20 -4.17 18.13
C ALA A 244 4.54 -4.48 19.48
N LYS A 245 3.96 -3.45 20.13
CA LYS A 245 3.28 -3.62 21.41
C LYS A 245 2.05 -4.53 21.28
N SER A 246 1.29 -4.40 20.19
CA SER A 246 0.16 -5.25 19.86
C SER A 246 0.46 -6.14 18.65
N LYS A 247 0.69 -7.43 18.89
CA LYS A 247 0.92 -8.43 17.84
C LYS A 247 -0.26 -8.55 16.88
N LYS A 248 -1.49 -8.46 17.41
CA LYS A 248 -2.73 -8.53 16.61
C LYS A 248 -2.84 -7.34 15.65
N TRP A 249 -2.49 -6.13 16.12
CA TRP A 249 -2.50 -4.93 15.29
C TRP A 249 -1.47 -5.06 14.15
N TYR A 250 -0.24 -5.45 14.49
CA TYR A 250 0.83 -5.60 13.51
C TYR A 250 0.48 -6.63 12.44
N TRP A 251 -0.02 -7.80 12.83
CA TRP A 251 -0.45 -8.85 11.90
C TRP A 251 -1.58 -8.40 10.98
N LYS A 252 -2.61 -7.73 11.50
CA LYS A 252 -3.73 -7.23 10.68
C LYS A 252 -3.28 -6.19 9.65
N ARG A 253 -2.27 -5.39 9.98
CA ARG A 253 -1.75 -4.36 9.09
C ARG A 253 -0.79 -4.92 8.05
N ASN A 254 0.12 -5.79 8.47
CA ASN A 254 1.25 -6.25 7.66
C ASN A 254 1.11 -7.71 7.20
N TRP A 255 -0.13 -8.23 7.09
CA TRP A 255 -0.36 -9.59 6.59
C TRP A 255 0.17 -9.78 5.15
N ILE A 256 0.16 -8.71 4.35
CA ILE A 256 0.73 -8.70 2.99
C ILE A 256 2.24 -8.95 3.04
N ASP A 257 2.94 -8.38 4.02
CA ASP A 257 4.39 -8.60 4.20
C ASP A 257 4.69 -10.06 4.51
N PHE A 258 3.84 -10.72 5.30
CA PHE A 258 3.98 -12.14 5.56
C PHE A 258 3.76 -12.99 4.30
N VAL A 259 2.65 -12.76 3.59
CA VAL A 259 2.29 -13.54 2.38
C VAL A 259 3.33 -13.36 1.26
N THR A 260 3.84 -12.15 1.07
CA THR A 260 4.86 -11.85 0.05
C THR A 260 6.23 -12.48 0.37
N SER A 261 6.52 -12.73 1.65
CA SER A 261 7.79 -13.33 2.10
C SER A 261 7.83 -14.86 1.93
N ILE A 262 6.78 -15.49 1.40
CA ILE A 262 6.78 -16.93 1.09
C ILE A 262 7.27 -17.11 -0.35
N PRO A 263 8.42 -17.79 -0.59
CA PRO A 263 8.92 -18.01 -1.93
C PRO A 263 8.03 -19.01 -2.67
N LEU A 264 7.69 -18.70 -3.93
CA LEU A 264 6.88 -19.57 -4.78
C LEU A 264 7.76 -20.15 -5.91
N PRO A 265 8.04 -21.46 -5.91
CA PRO A 265 8.92 -22.06 -6.90
C PRO A 265 8.36 -21.95 -8.33
N PRO A 266 9.24 -21.92 -9.35
CA PRO A 266 8.86 -21.99 -10.76
C PRO A 266 7.92 -23.15 -11.05
N VAL A 267 6.87 -22.85 -11.82
CA VAL A 267 5.84 -23.84 -12.19
C VAL A 267 6.46 -24.99 -12.98
N GLN A 268 7.50 -24.69 -13.76
CA GLN A 268 8.28 -25.63 -14.56
C GLN A 268 9.07 -26.59 -13.67
N ILE A 269 9.67 -26.12 -12.58
CA ILE A 269 10.36 -26.98 -11.60
C ILE A 269 9.35 -27.87 -10.87
N LEU A 270 8.18 -27.33 -10.52
CA LEU A 270 7.11 -28.09 -9.88
C LEU A 270 6.52 -29.17 -10.82
N ALA A 271 6.45 -28.88 -12.12
CA ALA A 271 6.03 -29.82 -13.15
C ALA A 271 7.12 -30.84 -13.53
N ALA A 272 8.40 -30.52 -13.33
CA ALA A 272 9.53 -31.42 -13.57
C ALA A 272 9.79 -32.36 -12.39
N SER A 273 9.50 -31.92 -11.15
CA SER A 273 9.66 -32.72 -9.92
C SER A 273 8.51 -33.68 -9.64
N SER A 274 7.44 -33.66 -10.46
CA SER A 274 6.33 -34.60 -10.36
C SER A 274 6.66 -35.99 -10.95
N ASP A 275 7.75 -36.60 -10.47
CA ASP A 275 7.95 -38.06 -10.47
C ASP A 275 7.11 -38.73 -9.36
N MET A 276 6.35 -37.96 -8.57
CA MET A 276 5.32 -38.51 -7.70
C MET A 276 4.10 -38.95 -8.52
N GLY A 277 4.07 -40.25 -8.79
CA GLY A 277 3.03 -40.92 -9.56
C GLY A 277 1.58 -40.58 -9.18
N ILE A 278 0.71 -40.68 -10.19
CA ILE A 278 -0.71 -41.01 -10.08
C ILE A 278 -1.62 -39.94 -9.43
N VAL A 279 -1.19 -38.69 -9.22
CA VAL A 279 -2.16 -37.62 -8.88
C VAL A 279 -2.83 -37.10 -10.15
N ARG A 280 -3.93 -37.76 -10.57
CA ARG A 280 -4.93 -37.34 -11.59
C ARG A 280 -4.59 -36.00 -12.29
N MET A 281 -4.07 -36.06 -13.52
CA MET A 281 -3.61 -34.91 -14.33
C MET A 281 -4.59 -33.71 -14.38
N GLY A 282 -5.90 -33.92 -14.26
CA GLY A 282 -6.88 -32.83 -14.17
C GLY A 282 -6.70 -31.90 -12.95
N ARG A 283 -6.13 -32.40 -11.84
CA ARG A 283 -5.78 -31.57 -10.66
C ARG A 283 -4.50 -30.76 -10.90
N VAL A 284 -3.53 -31.32 -11.63
CA VAL A 284 -2.27 -30.64 -11.99
C VAL A 284 -2.54 -29.45 -12.90
N LEU A 285 -3.43 -29.60 -13.89
CA LEU A 285 -3.86 -28.49 -14.76
C LEU A 285 -4.53 -27.35 -13.97
N ARG A 286 -5.38 -27.68 -12.99
CA ARG A 286 -6.00 -26.68 -12.11
C ARG A 286 -4.96 -26.01 -11.20
N ALA A 287 -4.01 -26.78 -10.67
CA ALA A 287 -2.92 -26.27 -9.85
C ALA A 287 -1.99 -25.33 -10.64
N ILE A 288 -1.69 -25.63 -11.91
CA ILE A 288 -0.90 -24.76 -12.81
C ILE A 288 -1.61 -23.42 -13.07
N ARG A 289 -2.94 -23.39 -13.21
CA ARG A 289 -3.68 -22.12 -13.36
C ARG A 289 -3.69 -21.32 -12.06
N ILE A 290 -3.94 -22.00 -10.93
CA ILE A 290 -3.95 -21.36 -9.61
C ILE A 290 -2.58 -20.78 -9.29
N ILE A 291 -1.48 -21.51 -9.53
CA ILE A 291 -0.13 -21.04 -9.22
C ILE A 291 0.29 -19.86 -10.10
N ARG A 292 -0.14 -19.80 -11.37
CA ARG A 292 0.04 -18.62 -12.25
C ARG A 292 -0.71 -17.41 -11.71
N GLY A 293 -1.97 -17.59 -11.30
CA GLY A 293 -2.78 -16.52 -10.68
C GLY A 293 -2.20 -16.02 -9.36
N VAL A 294 -1.73 -16.95 -8.50
CA VAL A 294 -1.08 -16.62 -7.23
C VAL A 294 0.23 -15.86 -7.46
N ARG A 295 1.00 -16.18 -8.51
CA ARG A 295 2.22 -15.43 -8.88
C ARG A 295 1.92 -14.02 -9.37
N ALA A 296 0.90 -13.85 -10.22
CA ALA A 296 0.47 -12.50 -10.63
C ALA A 296 -0.04 -11.67 -9.44
N LEU A 297 -0.81 -12.31 -8.54
CA LEU A 297 -1.23 -11.71 -7.29
C LEU A 297 -0.02 -11.34 -6.42
N ARG A 298 1.01 -12.19 -6.34
CA ARG A 298 2.24 -11.93 -5.58
C ARG A 298 2.96 -10.66 -6.07
N ILE A 299 3.06 -10.44 -7.38
CA ILE A 299 3.64 -9.19 -7.93
C ILE A 299 2.84 -7.97 -7.49
N LEU A 300 1.50 -8.04 -7.58
CA LEU A 300 0.63 -6.95 -7.13
C LEU A 300 0.80 -6.68 -5.62
N LEU A 301 0.88 -7.74 -4.81
CA LEU A 301 1.09 -7.63 -3.37
C LEU A 301 2.49 -7.05 -3.04
N PHE A 302 3.53 -7.42 -3.79
CA PHE A 302 4.86 -6.82 -3.64
C PHE A 302 4.87 -5.34 -4.02
N LEU A 303 4.18 -4.97 -5.10
CA LEU A 303 4.03 -3.58 -5.50
C LEU A 303 3.32 -2.77 -4.40
N TRP A 304 2.25 -3.32 -3.81
CA TRP A 304 1.57 -2.71 -2.68
C TRP A 304 2.46 -2.57 -1.45
N ARG A 305 3.23 -3.60 -1.11
CA ARG A 305 4.20 -3.56 -0.01
C ARG A 305 5.30 -2.51 -0.24
N GLY A 306 5.84 -2.46 -1.46
CA GLY A 306 6.84 -1.46 -1.86
C GLY A 306 6.29 -0.05 -1.72
N MET A 307 5.05 0.19 -2.17
CA MET A 307 4.36 1.46 -1.99
C MET A 307 4.16 1.82 -0.51
N ASP A 308 3.89 0.85 0.37
CA ASP A 308 3.79 1.08 1.81
C ASP A 308 5.11 1.62 2.38
N HIS A 309 6.23 0.99 2.04
CA HIS A 309 7.55 1.44 2.48
C HIS A 309 7.91 2.80 1.89
N LEU A 310 7.70 3.01 0.58
CA LEU A 310 7.93 4.29 -0.09
C LEU A 310 7.11 5.44 0.50
N SER A 311 5.84 5.19 0.81
CA SER A 311 4.97 6.20 1.43
C SER A 311 5.40 6.54 2.85
N SER A 312 6.09 5.63 3.54
CA SER A 312 6.60 5.83 4.89
C SER A 312 7.92 6.59 4.92
N THR A 313 8.74 6.46 3.88
CA THR A 313 10.05 7.13 3.74
C THR A 313 9.93 8.53 3.15
N LEU A 314 8.97 8.76 2.24
CA LEU A 314 8.78 10.06 1.58
C LEU A 314 7.56 10.84 2.13
N ASP A 315 6.81 10.31 3.10
CA ASP A 315 5.51 10.82 3.62
C ASP A 315 4.45 11.16 2.52
N VAL A 316 4.61 10.55 1.35
CA VAL A 316 3.79 10.76 0.16
C VAL A 316 2.52 9.90 0.17
N LYS A 317 1.70 10.05 1.23
CA LYS A 317 0.43 9.31 1.38
C LYS A 317 -0.55 9.56 0.22
N LEU A 318 -0.47 10.71 -0.43
CA LEU A 318 -1.27 11.05 -1.61
C LEU A 318 -0.86 10.24 -2.84
N LEU A 319 0.44 9.97 -3.01
CA LEU A 319 0.97 9.18 -4.12
C LEU A 319 0.52 7.72 -4.06
N LYS A 320 0.52 7.11 -2.87
CA LYS A 320 0.03 5.73 -2.69
C LYS A 320 -1.43 5.61 -3.13
N ARG A 321 -2.26 6.58 -2.72
CA ARG A 321 -3.69 6.57 -3.02
C ARG A 321 -3.97 6.85 -4.50
N SER A 322 -3.25 7.78 -5.13
CA SER A 322 -3.40 8.06 -6.57
C SER A 322 -2.95 6.87 -7.43
N LEU A 323 -1.83 6.22 -7.11
CA LEU A 323 -1.37 5.01 -7.80
C LEU A 323 -2.35 3.84 -7.68
N PHE A 324 -2.94 3.64 -6.50
CA PHE A 324 -4.00 2.62 -6.32
C PHE A 324 -5.20 2.90 -7.24
N TYR A 325 -5.66 4.16 -7.31
CA TYR A 325 -6.71 4.54 -8.25
C TYR A 325 -6.28 4.40 -9.71
N GLY A 326 -5.01 4.65 -10.04
CA GLY A 326 -4.44 4.43 -11.37
C GLY A 326 -4.48 2.95 -11.78
N VAL A 327 -4.04 2.05 -10.91
CA VAL A 327 -4.10 0.59 -11.16
C VAL A 327 -5.55 0.11 -11.27
N MET A 328 -6.45 0.57 -10.41
CA MET A 328 -7.88 0.26 -10.54
C MET A 328 -8.46 0.80 -11.85
N SER A 329 -8.09 2.01 -12.26
CA SER A 329 -8.50 2.60 -13.54
C SER A 329 -8.02 1.78 -14.73
N ILE A 330 -6.77 1.30 -14.71
CA ILE A 330 -6.23 0.40 -15.75
C ILE A 330 -7.02 -0.92 -15.81
N LEU A 331 -7.32 -1.53 -14.65
CA LEU A 331 -8.08 -2.78 -14.60
C LEU A 331 -9.54 -2.60 -15.06
N ILE A 332 -10.18 -1.50 -14.67
CA ILE A 332 -11.55 -1.17 -15.11
C ILE A 332 -11.55 -0.87 -16.61
N GLY A 333 -10.60 -0.09 -17.09
CA GLY A 333 -10.41 0.20 -18.52
C GLY A 333 -10.23 -1.09 -19.33
N ALA A 334 -9.43 -2.02 -18.82
CA ALA A 334 -9.17 -3.29 -19.49
C ALA A 334 -10.44 -4.16 -19.57
N CYS A 335 -11.20 -4.24 -18.48
CA CYS A 335 -12.47 -4.94 -18.44
C CYS A 335 -13.53 -4.31 -19.36
N PHE A 336 -13.63 -2.98 -19.38
CA PHE A 336 -14.56 -2.26 -20.23
C PHE A 336 -14.22 -2.39 -21.72
N PHE A 337 -12.94 -2.23 -22.06
CA PHE A 337 -12.44 -2.39 -23.42
C PHE A 337 -12.71 -3.81 -23.92
N MET A 338 -12.44 -4.84 -23.10
CA MET A 338 -12.77 -6.23 -23.42
C MET A 338 -14.28 -6.48 -23.59
N SER A 339 -15.13 -5.81 -22.81
CA SER A 339 -16.59 -6.04 -22.84
C SER A 339 -17.31 -5.31 -23.97
N LEU A 340 -16.88 -4.10 -24.32
CA LEU A 340 -17.56 -3.22 -25.27
C LEU A 340 -16.96 -3.28 -26.67
N GLU A 341 -15.65 -3.52 -26.77
CA GLU A 341 -14.93 -3.55 -28.03
C GLU A 341 -14.41 -4.94 -28.33
N ARG A 342 -15.31 -5.92 -28.42
CA ARG A 342 -14.98 -7.26 -28.94
C ARG A 342 -14.24 -7.08 -30.28
N MET A 343 -12.91 -7.06 -30.22
CA MET A 343 -12.09 -7.00 -31.41
C MET A 343 -12.36 -8.29 -32.18
N ASP A 344 -12.48 -8.18 -33.50
CA ASP A 344 -12.56 -9.34 -34.41
C ASP A 344 -11.39 -10.32 -34.24
N SER A 345 -10.34 -9.92 -33.51
CA SER A 345 -9.33 -10.82 -32.95
C SER A 345 -9.60 -11.04 -31.46
N GLY A 346 -9.98 -12.26 -31.09
CA GLY A 346 -10.22 -12.71 -29.70
C GLY A 346 -9.01 -12.57 -28.78
N SER A 347 -8.60 -11.34 -28.51
CA SER A 347 -7.45 -11.00 -27.69
C SER A 347 -7.93 -10.86 -26.24
N GLY A 348 -7.40 -11.72 -25.37
CA GLY A 348 -7.85 -11.84 -23.98
C GLY A 348 -7.55 -10.62 -23.11
N PHE A 349 -7.64 -10.79 -21.79
CA PHE A 349 -7.43 -9.73 -20.80
C PHE A 349 -6.08 -8.98 -20.92
N LEU A 350 -5.00 -9.64 -21.37
CA LEU A 350 -3.66 -9.04 -21.44
C LEU A 350 -3.55 -7.90 -22.48
N PRO A 351 -3.98 -8.07 -23.74
CA PRO A 351 -4.04 -6.98 -24.72
C PRO A 351 -4.90 -5.78 -24.29
N SER A 352 -6.06 -6.02 -23.67
CA SER A 352 -6.90 -4.93 -23.14
C SER A 352 -6.25 -4.21 -21.95
N LEU A 353 -5.51 -4.95 -21.12
CA LEU A 353 -4.72 -4.40 -20.02
C LEU A 353 -3.56 -3.54 -20.54
N TRP A 354 -2.88 -3.99 -21.59
CA TRP A 354 -1.83 -3.23 -22.27
C TRP A 354 -2.37 -1.91 -22.82
N TRP A 355 -3.48 -1.97 -23.56
CA TRP A 355 -4.15 -0.76 -24.07
C TRP A 355 -4.49 0.22 -22.95
N SER A 356 -5.11 -0.27 -21.87
CA SER A 356 -5.48 0.59 -20.74
C SER A 356 -4.28 1.18 -20.02
N PHE A 357 -3.19 0.43 -19.91
CA PHE A 357 -1.93 0.90 -19.34
C PHE A 357 -1.32 2.01 -20.19
N THR A 358 -1.17 1.80 -21.50
CA THR A 358 -0.59 2.80 -22.40
C THR A 358 -1.45 4.05 -22.48
N THR A 359 -2.78 3.90 -22.54
CA THR A 359 -3.70 5.03 -22.59
C THR A 359 -3.67 5.85 -21.30
N LEU A 360 -3.54 5.21 -20.13
CA LEU A 360 -3.45 5.93 -18.86
C LEU A 360 -2.08 6.61 -18.63
N VAL A 361 -0.97 6.00 -19.08
CA VAL A 361 0.37 6.56 -18.78
C VAL A 361 0.81 7.58 -19.82
N THR A 362 0.54 7.36 -21.11
CA THR A 362 1.08 8.20 -22.21
C THR A 362 0.01 8.86 -23.07
N GLY A 363 -1.28 8.57 -22.83
CA GLY A 363 -2.37 9.04 -23.68
C GLY A 363 -2.73 8.11 -24.83
N GLY A 364 -1.98 7.00 -25.02
CA GLY A 364 -2.20 6.00 -26.06
C GLY A 364 -1.34 6.20 -27.32
N TYR A 365 -1.18 5.14 -28.12
CA TYR A 365 -0.52 5.19 -29.43
C TYR A 365 -1.60 5.13 -30.52
N ALA A 366 -1.59 6.08 -31.46
CA ALA A 366 -2.63 6.24 -32.47
C ALA A 366 -2.84 5.03 -33.43
N ASP A 367 -1.83 4.15 -33.57
CA ASP A 367 -1.87 3.04 -34.54
C ASP A 367 -2.19 1.68 -33.92
N ILE A 368 -2.16 1.52 -32.60
CA ILE A 368 -2.29 0.22 -31.93
C ILE A 368 -3.55 0.23 -31.05
N HIS A 369 -4.61 -0.42 -31.54
CA HIS A 369 -5.85 -0.70 -30.80
C HIS A 369 -6.74 0.51 -30.51
N ASP A 370 -7.03 1.30 -31.55
CA ASP A 370 -7.90 2.47 -31.41
C ASP A 370 -9.39 2.06 -31.29
N PRO A 371 -10.13 2.59 -30.29
CA PRO A 371 -11.52 2.21 -30.09
C PRO A 371 -12.41 2.61 -31.26
N LYS A 372 -13.03 1.61 -31.89
CA LYS A 372 -13.95 1.81 -33.02
C LYS A 372 -15.34 2.25 -32.56
N THR A 373 -15.72 1.94 -31.32
CA THR A 373 -17.05 2.24 -30.78
C THR A 373 -17.11 3.65 -30.18
N GLY A 374 -18.26 4.33 -30.33
CA GLY A 374 -18.46 5.67 -29.73
C GLY A 374 -18.28 5.68 -28.22
N PHE A 375 -18.71 4.61 -27.54
CA PHE A 375 -18.49 4.43 -26.10
C PHE A 375 -17.02 4.17 -25.74
N GLY A 376 -16.28 3.40 -26.54
CA GLY A 376 -14.84 3.18 -26.35
C GLY A 376 -14.02 4.48 -26.45
N LYS A 377 -14.40 5.39 -27.35
CA LYS A 377 -13.79 6.72 -27.47
C LYS A 377 -14.02 7.59 -26.24
N ILE A 378 -15.25 7.59 -25.70
CA ILE A 378 -15.57 8.32 -24.45
C ILE A 378 -14.74 7.76 -23.29
N LEU A 379 -14.66 6.44 -23.16
CA LEU A 379 -13.85 5.77 -22.13
C LEU A 379 -12.36 6.18 -22.24
N THR A 380 -11.83 6.24 -23.45
CA THR A 380 -10.45 6.68 -23.72
C THR A 380 -10.20 8.07 -23.16
N VAL A 381 -11.10 9.01 -23.42
CA VAL A 381 -11.01 10.38 -22.89
C VAL A 381 -10.94 10.39 -21.36
N PHE A 382 -11.81 9.63 -20.68
CA PHE A 382 -11.77 9.52 -19.22
C PHE A 382 -10.47 8.90 -18.69
N LEU A 383 -9.95 7.89 -19.39
CA LEU A 383 -8.72 7.21 -19.00
C LEU A 383 -7.50 8.14 -19.14
N VAL A 384 -7.43 8.92 -20.23
CA VAL A 384 -6.38 9.92 -20.47
C VAL A 384 -6.44 11.04 -19.42
N ILE A 385 -7.62 11.58 -19.11
CA ILE A 385 -7.78 12.60 -18.06
C ILE A 385 -7.30 12.05 -16.70
N THR A 386 -7.66 10.80 -16.38
CA THR A 386 -7.21 10.14 -15.15
C THR A 386 -5.68 10.01 -15.10
N GLY A 387 -5.07 9.67 -16.24
CA GLY A 387 -3.63 9.64 -16.43
C GLY A 387 -2.96 10.98 -16.15
N MET A 388 -3.48 12.07 -16.74
CA MET A 388 -2.97 13.43 -16.53
C MET A 388 -3.06 13.86 -15.07
N VAL A 389 -4.18 13.56 -14.39
CA VAL A 389 -4.33 13.82 -12.95
C VAL A 389 -3.29 13.03 -12.14
N LEU A 390 -3.05 11.76 -12.50
CA LEU A 390 -2.08 10.91 -11.81
C LEU A 390 -0.65 11.45 -11.94
N VAL A 391 -0.24 11.87 -13.13
CA VAL A 391 1.05 12.52 -13.37
C VAL A 391 1.13 13.86 -12.61
N GLY A 392 0.08 14.68 -12.62
CA GLY A 392 0.03 15.93 -11.87
C GLY A 392 0.19 15.73 -10.36
N VAL A 393 -0.47 14.72 -9.78
CA VAL A 393 -0.28 14.34 -8.38
C VAL A 393 1.13 13.85 -8.13
N PHE A 394 1.70 13.04 -9.03
CA PHE A 394 3.08 12.58 -8.90
C PHE A 394 4.07 13.75 -8.85
N THR A 395 3.97 14.68 -9.81
CA THR A 395 4.83 15.88 -9.86
C THR A 395 4.64 16.76 -8.63
N ALA A 396 3.40 17.08 -8.25
CA ALA A 396 3.13 17.91 -7.07
C ALA A 396 3.65 17.27 -5.77
N THR A 397 3.57 15.95 -5.69
CA THR A 397 4.05 15.20 -4.54
C THR A 397 5.58 15.17 -4.48
N LEU A 398 6.25 15.00 -5.64
CA LEU A 398 7.70 15.11 -5.74
C LEU A 398 8.18 16.52 -5.38
N THR A 399 7.53 17.56 -5.90
CA THR A 399 7.80 18.95 -5.53
C THR A 399 7.61 19.17 -4.02
N SER A 400 6.53 18.63 -3.43
CA SER A 400 6.30 18.75 -2.00
C SER A 400 7.43 18.14 -1.18
N VAL A 401 7.97 16.98 -1.58
CA VAL A 401 9.10 16.36 -0.87
C VAL A 401 10.35 17.23 -0.98
N LEU A 402 10.67 17.72 -2.17
CA LEU A 402 11.83 18.60 -2.38
C LEU A 402 11.73 19.91 -1.58
N VAL A 403 10.52 20.48 -1.47
CA VAL A 403 10.28 21.70 -0.67
C VAL A 403 10.24 21.41 0.83
N SER A 404 9.86 20.19 1.25
CA SER A 404 9.82 19.82 2.68
C SER A 404 11.22 19.81 3.31
N ASP A 405 12.24 19.43 2.54
CA ASP A 405 13.63 19.46 3.02
C ASP A 405 14.07 20.91 3.30
N ASP A 406 13.66 21.89 2.48
CA ASP A 406 13.90 23.32 2.71
C ASP A 406 13.15 23.85 3.95
N ASP A 407 11.92 23.41 4.19
CA ASP A 407 11.13 23.84 5.36
C ASP A 407 11.71 23.27 6.67
N SER A 408 12.29 22.06 6.64
CA SER A 408 12.94 21.47 7.82
C SER A 408 14.18 22.25 8.25
N LEU A 409 14.97 22.76 7.29
CA LEU A 409 16.10 23.65 7.55
C LEU A 409 15.65 24.99 8.14
N LYS A 410 14.54 25.56 7.65
CA LYS A 410 13.97 26.80 8.20
C LYS A 410 13.42 26.65 9.61
N ILE A 411 12.81 25.51 9.94
CA ILE A 411 12.28 25.26 11.28
C ILE A 411 13.43 25.14 12.29
N GLU A 412 14.52 24.47 11.93
CA GLU A 412 15.72 24.37 12.77
C GLU A 412 16.36 25.75 13.01
N GLU A 413 16.42 26.59 11.97
CA GLU A 413 16.91 27.98 12.07
C GLU A 413 16.00 28.87 12.94
N ILE A 414 14.67 28.70 12.85
CA ILE A 414 13.70 29.40 13.70
C ILE A 414 13.80 28.93 15.15
N GLU A 415 14.00 27.64 15.40
CA GLU A 415 14.15 27.10 16.76
C GLU A 415 15.44 27.64 17.40
N GLU A 416 16.54 27.70 16.66
CA GLU A 416 17.80 28.31 17.10
C GLU A 416 17.64 29.81 17.42
N GLN A 417 16.96 30.58 16.54
CA GLN A 417 16.64 31.99 16.80
C GLN A 417 15.73 32.18 18.03
N THR A 418 14.79 31.27 18.27
CA THR A 418 13.87 31.34 19.41
C THR A 418 14.62 31.10 20.72
N VAL A 419 15.55 30.14 20.75
CA VAL A 419 16.43 29.90 21.90
C VAL A 419 17.32 31.13 22.18
N LEU A 420 17.85 31.76 21.13
CA LEU A 420 18.63 33.00 21.23
C LEU A 420 17.81 34.17 21.80
N MET A 421 16.55 34.33 21.36
CA MET A 421 15.64 35.36 21.90
C MET A 421 15.30 35.13 23.38
N VAL A 422 15.11 33.87 23.80
CA VAL A 422 14.90 33.55 25.22
C VAL A 422 16.12 33.93 26.05
N GLY A 423 17.33 33.61 25.58
CA GLY A 423 18.57 34.02 26.25
C GLY A 423 18.75 35.55 26.32
N MET A 424 18.40 36.28 25.27
CA MET A 424 18.41 37.75 25.29
C MET A 424 17.42 38.33 26.31
N LYS A 425 16.23 37.72 26.46
CA LYS A 425 15.23 38.16 27.46
C LYS A 425 15.74 38.02 28.89
N ASP A 426 16.46 36.94 29.19
CA ASP A 426 17.05 36.73 30.51
C ASP A 426 18.19 37.72 30.79
N ASN A 427 19.01 38.04 29.77
CA ASN A 427 20.02 39.09 29.87
C ASN A 427 19.40 40.47 30.12
N ILE A 428 18.30 40.81 29.43
CA ILE A 428 17.58 42.08 29.61
C ILE A 428 17.04 42.19 31.05
N LYS A 429 16.44 41.13 31.59
CA LYS A 429 16.01 41.11 33.01
C LYS A 429 17.15 41.38 33.97
N SER A 430 18.32 40.78 33.73
CA SER A 430 19.50 41.00 34.58
C SER A 430 19.99 42.45 34.54
N VAL A 431 19.86 43.13 33.40
CA VAL A 431 20.22 44.54 33.23
C VAL A 431 19.21 45.44 33.94
N ASP A 432 17.92 45.13 33.84
CA ASP A 432 16.84 45.86 34.50
C ASP A 432 16.98 45.79 36.04
N ASP A 433 17.28 44.60 36.58
CA ASP A 433 17.56 44.42 38.01
C ASP A 433 18.79 45.21 38.48
N ARG A 434 19.81 45.35 37.62
CA ARG A 434 20.99 46.17 37.94
C ARG A 434 20.68 47.65 37.92
N LEU A 435 19.84 48.12 36.99
CA LEU A 435 19.40 49.52 36.93
C LEU A 435 18.59 49.88 38.16
N ASN A 436 17.62 49.04 38.57
CA ASN A 436 16.82 49.26 39.78
C ASN A 436 17.69 49.33 41.05
N LYS A 437 18.74 48.50 41.15
CA LYS A 437 19.71 48.56 42.25
C LYS A 437 20.54 49.85 42.23
N LEU A 438 20.87 50.37 41.05
CA LEU A 438 21.61 51.61 40.93
C LEU A 438 20.74 52.81 41.32
N GLU A 439 19.49 52.81 40.89
CA GLU A 439 18.53 53.89 41.15
C GLU A 439 18.20 54.01 42.64
N SER A 440 18.00 52.86 43.31
CA SER A 440 17.83 52.81 44.78
C SER A 440 19.06 53.31 45.54
N ALA A 441 20.28 52.93 45.13
CA ALA A 441 21.51 53.44 45.73
C ALA A 441 21.68 54.97 45.56
N ILE A 442 21.29 55.51 44.39
CA ILE A 442 21.31 56.96 44.14
C ILE A 442 20.29 57.68 45.02
N GLN A 443 19.10 57.11 45.22
CA GLN A 443 18.09 57.65 46.13
C GLN A 443 18.59 57.71 47.58
N GLU A 444 19.18 56.61 48.08
CA GLU A 444 19.78 56.58 49.43
C GLU A 444 20.87 57.63 49.60
N ILE A 445 21.76 57.77 48.61
CA ILE A 445 22.81 58.81 48.64
C ILE A 445 22.17 60.20 48.69
N ASN A 446 21.15 60.47 47.87
CA ASN A 446 20.51 61.79 47.82
C ASN A 446 19.75 62.13 49.12
N GLU A 447 19.11 61.14 49.75
CA GLU A 447 18.50 61.28 51.07
C GLU A 447 19.55 61.53 52.15
N SER A 448 20.67 60.80 52.12
CA SER A 448 21.77 61.00 53.07
C SER A 448 22.38 62.42 52.97
N ILE A 449 22.54 62.95 51.75
CA ILE A 449 23.03 64.31 51.51
C ILE A 449 22.05 65.36 52.04
N LYS A 450 20.74 65.19 51.81
CA LYS A 450 19.71 66.08 52.39
C LYS A 450 19.71 66.08 53.91
N SER A 451 19.89 64.91 54.53
CA SER A 451 19.93 64.78 55.99
C SER A 451 21.15 65.48 56.61
N ASN A 452 22.33 65.36 55.98
CA ASN A 452 23.54 66.03 56.43
C ASN A 452 23.52 67.54 56.19
N GLY A 453 22.89 68.00 55.11
CA GLY A 453 22.71 69.44 54.84
C GLY A 453 21.87 70.16 55.90
N GLN A 454 20.84 69.51 56.45
CA GLN A 454 20.00 70.08 57.52
C GLN A 454 20.68 70.11 58.90
N GLN A 455 21.78 69.36 59.09
CA GLN A 455 22.56 69.36 60.33
C GLN A 455 23.64 70.43 60.36
N SER A 456 24.00 71.03 59.21
CA SER A 456 25.02 72.09 59.12
C SER A 456 24.46 73.52 59.24
N ASP A 457 23.13 73.70 59.19
CA ASP A 457 22.43 75.00 59.30
C ASP A 457 21.82 75.25 60.70
N LYS A 458 22.15 74.42 61.69
CA LYS A 458 21.88 74.64 63.13
C LYS A 458 23.19 74.83 63.86
#